data_AF-A0A820TAT2-F1
#
_entry.id   AF-A0A820TAT2-F1
#
_cell.length_a   1.000
_cell.length_b   1.000
_cell.length_c   1.000
_cell.angle_alpha   90.00
_cell.angle_beta   90.00
_cell.angle_gamma   90.00
#
_symmetry.space_group_name_H-M   'P 1'
#
loop_
_entity.id
_entity.type
_entity.pdbx_description
1 polymer ?
#
loop_
_entity_poly.entity_id
_entity_poly.type
_entity_poly.pdbx_seq_one_letter_code
_entity_poly.pdbx_strand_id
1 'polypeptide(L)'
;MTTNKSVKVEHLITCPICHEPFKDPRILPCSHTYCRECIKHIASTNTDQFECPLRDGFVILKKDINSLPFNQEMRDLVELYGKQNNLTYYEKQSCSIHINLSALIQELNRCTNCRLVKAQYACDKCENEKFCSTCYETVHAPPVMQKHQRLSSDNKALETIPCVTHPKKQLEYWCLMCSKLICVDCLLFQHKNHSYVLFDDVMQGFKIKINTDFQSIQSSLNYKINQTEILLNRIDDNGKSSRQKMTETIAEMRRIIDEHEKDMLQKIFNIEKEQRKQLEDYKKPLTKELQRLNIHKVSFEMLSSIKNHTKLLEAKQGFDNYVNETNEKLKLLPMPTVTEYFLEGINKFPSLKQNILQCGRYIEVPPYHNLQLEELITDNRKKPEFDLKLR
;
A
#
# COMPACT_ATOMS: atom_id res chain seq x y z
N MET A 1 3.54 4.89 -3.94
CA MET A 1 4.93 5.23 -3.51
C MET A 1 5.35 4.31 -2.37
N THR A 2 5.72 3.06 -2.67
CA THR A 2 6.39 2.18 -1.72
C THR A 2 7.89 2.31 -1.94
N THR A 3 8.55 2.90 -0.96
CA THR A 3 10.00 3.08 -0.95
C THR A 3 10.66 1.72 -1.08
N ASN A 4 11.30 1.47 -2.22
CA ASN A 4 12.30 0.43 -2.38
C ASN A 4 13.47 0.85 -1.47
N LYS A 5 13.35 0.59 -0.16
CA LYS A 5 14.41 0.87 0.81
C LYS A 5 15.54 -0.08 0.44
N SER A 6 16.53 0.45 -0.28
CA SER A 6 17.82 -0.19 -0.43
C SER A 6 18.26 -0.69 0.94
N VAL A 7 18.37 -2.01 1.08
CA VAL A 7 18.86 -2.62 2.32
C VAL A 7 20.25 -2.06 2.55
N LYS A 8 20.42 -1.25 3.60
CA LYS A 8 21.72 -0.72 3.97
C LYS A 8 22.63 -1.89 4.35
N VAL A 9 23.89 -1.85 3.92
CA VAL A 9 24.90 -2.88 4.24
C VAL A 9 25.03 -3.10 5.75
N GLU A 10 24.81 -2.05 6.55
CA GLU A 10 24.74 -2.07 8.01
C GLU A 10 23.72 -3.09 8.55
N HIS A 11 22.58 -3.26 7.88
CA HIS A 11 21.56 -4.24 8.30
C HIS A 11 21.97 -5.69 8.00
N LEU A 12 22.96 -5.91 7.13
CA LEU A 12 23.45 -7.25 6.80
C LEU A 12 24.45 -7.78 7.84
N ILE A 13 25.06 -6.88 8.62
CA ILE A 13 26.12 -7.20 9.60
C ILE A 13 25.67 -7.02 11.06
N THR A 14 24.42 -6.62 11.28
CA THR A 14 23.85 -6.37 12.60
C THR A 14 22.91 -7.49 13.02
N CYS A 15 22.94 -7.82 14.30
CA CYS A 15 22.05 -8.82 14.85
C CYS A 15 20.63 -8.27 14.98
N PRO A 16 19.59 -8.98 14.49
CA PRO A 16 18.21 -8.50 14.60
C PRO A 16 17.66 -8.42 16.03
N ILE A 17 18.35 -9.00 17.01
CA ILE A 17 17.92 -9.04 18.42
C ILE A 17 18.53 -7.88 19.20
N CYS A 18 19.85 -7.73 19.18
CA CYS A 18 20.53 -6.66 19.92
C CYS A 18 20.76 -5.39 19.09
N HIS A 19 20.51 -5.43 17.77
CA HIS A 19 20.77 -4.35 16.81
C HIS A 19 22.22 -3.86 16.76
N GLU A 20 23.15 -4.62 17.35
CA GLU A 20 24.59 -4.38 17.29
C GLU A 20 25.25 -5.26 16.21
N PRO A 21 26.46 -4.89 15.73
CA PRO A 21 27.27 -5.78 14.91
C PRO A 21 27.42 -7.16 15.55
N PHE A 22 27.37 -8.22 14.75
CA PHE A 22 27.33 -9.58 15.29
C PHE A 22 28.49 -9.88 16.24
N LYS A 23 28.19 -10.31 17.46
CA LYS A 23 29.17 -10.83 18.44
C LYS A 23 28.99 -12.33 18.58
N ASP A 24 30.04 -13.08 18.25
CA ASP A 24 29.99 -14.55 18.18
C ASP A 24 28.77 -15.07 17.36
N PRO A 25 28.67 -14.71 16.06
CA PRO A 25 27.54 -15.09 15.23
C PRO A 25 27.36 -16.62 15.10
N ARG A 26 26.14 -17.09 15.31
CA ARG A 26 25.73 -18.51 15.18
C ARG A 26 24.63 -18.64 14.14
N ILE A 27 24.72 -19.69 13.30
CA ILE A 27 23.73 -19.98 12.24
C ILE A 27 22.67 -20.94 12.77
N LEU A 28 21.40 -20.56 12.63
CA LEU A 28 20.27 -21.44 12.95
C LEU A 28 19.95 -22.39 11.77
N PRO A 29 19.23 -23.51 12.01
CA PRO A 29 18.73 -24.38 10.95
C PRO A 29 17.87 -23.70 9.86
N CYS A 30 17.31 -22.51 10.15
CA CYS A 30 16.61 -21.68 9.18
C CYS A 30 17.52 -20.72 8.39
N SER A 31 18.84 -20.87 8.52
CA SER A 31 19.90 -20.06 7.90
C SER A 31 20.03 -18.61 8.38
N HIS A 32 19.20 -18.16 9.32
CA HIS A 32 19.38 -16.86 9.96
C HIS A 32 20.51 -16.88 11.01
N THR A 33 21.21 -15.75 11.12
CA THR A 33 22.36 -15.60 12.02
C THR A 33 22.04 -14.65 13.17
N TYR A 34 22.48 -14.98 14.38
CA TYR A 34 22.30 -14.18 15.60
C TYR A 34 23.55 -14.27 16.49
N CYS A 35 23.75 -13.32 17.39
CA CYS A 35 24.79 -13.43 18.42
C CYS A 35 24.51 -14.60 19.35
N ARG A 36 25.54 -15.35 19.77
CA ARG A 36 25.37 -16.49 20.70
C ARG A 36 24.58 -16.12 21.95
N GLU A 37 24.92 -15.00 22.58
CA GLU A 37 24.24 -14.54 23.80
C GLU A 37 22.78 -14.13 23.54
N CYS A 38 22.48 -13.60 22.35
CA CYS A 38 21.09 -13.29 21.96
C CYS A 38 20.26 -14.56 21.79
N ILE A 39 20.83 -15.61 21.17
CA ILE A 39 20.17 -16.92 21.07
C ILE A 39 19.95 -17.49 22.47
N LYS A 40 20.97 -17.44 23.33
CA LYS A 40 20.90 -17.93 24.70
C LYS A 40 19.80 -17.26 25.52
N HIS A 41 19.69 -15.93 25.41
CA HIS A 41 18.67 -15.17 26.12
C HIS A 41 17.24 -15.57 25.71
N ILE A 42 16.99 -15.75 24.41
CA ILE A 42 15.67 -16.15 23.89
C ILE A 42 15.39 -17.65 24.11
N ALA A 43 16.41 -18.51 24.05
CA ALA A 43 16.25 -19.95 24.29
C ALA A 43 16.08 -20.28 25.78
N SER A 44 16.60 -19.45 26.71
CA SER A 44 16.43 -19.66 28.15
C SER A 44 14.99 -19.48 28.65
N THR A 45 14.12 -18.86 27.85
CA THR A 45 12.70 -18.66 28.18
C THR A 45 11.76 -19.73 27.62
N ASN A 46 12.19 -20.55 26.64
CA ASN A 46 11.39 -21.64 26.06
C ASN A 46 12.27 -22.86 25.75
N THR A 47 12.05 -23.94 26.50
CA THR A 47 12.79 -25.20 26.40
C THR A 47 12.69 -25.79 24.98
N ASP A 48 13.83 -25.97 24.33
CA ASP A 48 14.09 -26.65 23.04
C ASP A 48 13.51 -26.02 21.74
N GLN A 49 12.73 -24.94 21.84
CA GLN A 49 12.14 -24.25 20.68
C GLN A 49 12.52 -22.77 20.64
N PHE A 50 13.14 -22.35 19.54
CA PHE A 50 13.50 -20.95 19.29
C PHE A 50 12.56 -20.35 18.25
N GLU A 51 11.74 -19.38 18.63
CA GLU A 51 10.98 -18.59 17.67
C GLU A 51 11.92 -17.62 16.98
N CYS A 52 12.13 -17.82 15.67
CA CYS A 52 13.08 -17.01 14.92
C CYS A 52 12.40 -15.72 14.45
N PRO A 53 12.82 -14.52 14.91
CA PRO A 53 12.13 -13.26 14.58
C PRO A 53 12.06 -12.94 13.08
N LEU A 54 12.95 -13.53 12.28
CA LEU A 54 13.03 -13.31 10.84
C LEU A 54 12.19 -14.31 10.01
N ARG A 55 11.38 -15.17 10.65
CA ARG A 55 10.46 -16.08 9.94
C ARG A 55 9.18 -16.29 10.72
N ASP A 56 8.13 -16.68 10.02
CA ASP A 56 6.96 -17.26 10.67
C ASP A 56 7.28 -18.71 11.09
N GLY A 57 7.22 -18.98 12.40
CA GLY A 57 7.32 -20.32 13.00
C GLY A 57 8.58 -20.63 13.83
N PHE A 58 8.49 -21.70 14.62
CA PHE A 58 9.55 -22.14 15.53
C PHE A 58 10.67 -22.90 14.82
N VAL A 59 11.90 -22.72 15.32
CA VAL A 59 13.09 -23.50 14.98
C VAL A 59 13.41 -24.40 16.16
N ILE A 60 13.36 -25.72 15.95
CA ILE A 60 13.71 -26.68 17.00
C ILE A 60 15.23 -26.71 17.14
N LEU A 61 15.74 -26.28 18.29
CA LEU A 61 17.15 -26.37 18.65
C LEU A 61 17.40 -27.78 19.19
N LYS A 62 17.62 -28.76 18.29
CA LYS A 62 17.81 -30.17 18.68
C LYS A 62 19.04 -30.44 19.57
N LYS A 63 19.87 -29.43 19.87
CA LYS A 63 21.15 -29.54 20.59
C LYS A 63 21.48 -28.24 21.35
N ASP A 64 22.42 -28.30 22.29
CA ASP A 64 22.99 -27.16 23.02
C ASP A 64 23.38 -26.02 22.04
N ILE A 65 23.15 -24.77 22.44
CA ILE A 65 23.51 -23.54 21.71
C ILE A 65 24.98 -23.55 21.30
N ASN A 66 25.85 -24.17 22.09
CA ASN A 66 27.27 -24.31 21.77
C ASN A 66 27.56 -25.21 20.57
N SER A 67 26.61 -26.06 20.16
CA SER A 67 26.72 -26.93 19.00
C SER A 67 26.22 -26.28 17.70
N LEU A 68 25.64 -25.08 17.78
CA LEU A 68 25.26 -24.32 16.59
C LEU A 68 26.52 -23.90 15.83
N PRO A 69 26.54 -24.00 14.49
CA PRO A 69 27.67 -23.58 13.69
C PRO A 69 28.02 -22.11 13.92
N PHE A 70 29.30 -21.84 14.15
CA PHE A 70 29.83 -20.48 14.14
C PHE A 70 29.87 -19.94 12.70
N ASN A 71 29.32 -18.74 12.47
CA ASN A 71 29.33 -18.09 11.16
C ASN A 71 30.61 -17.25 11.00
N GLN A 72 31.69 -17.89 10.55
CA GLN A 72 32.98 -17.22 10.34
C GLN A 72 32.84 -16.11 9.29
N GLU A 73 32.11 -16.38 8.22
CA GLU A 73 31.89 -15.44 7.12
C GLU A 73 31.24 -14.14 7.62
N MET A 74 30.25 -14.25 8.51
CA MET A 74 29.60 -13.08 9.09
C MET A 74 30.53 -12.29 10.02
N ARG A 75 31.41 -12.95 10.79
CA ARG A 75 32.45 -12.26 11.58
C ARG A 75 33.41 -11.51 10.68
N ASP A 76 33.86 -12.15 9.60
CA ASP A 76 34.79 -11.55 8.65
C ASP A 76 34.17 -10.34 7.95
N LEU A 77 32.88 -10.40 7.60
CA LEU A 77 32.12 -9.28 7.05
C LEU A 77 32.02 -8.10 8.02
N VAL A 78 31.73 -8.35 9.30
CA VAL A 78 31.72 -7.31 10.35
C VAL A 78 33.10 -6.66 10.49
N GLU A 79 34.17 -7.44 10.48
CA GLU A 79 35.54 -6.93 10.60
C GLU A 79 35.98 -6.13 9.36
N LEU A 80 35.65 -6.61 8.15
CA LEU A 80 35.91 -5.90 6.90
C LEU A 80 35.18 -4.55 6.84
N TYR A 81 33.89 -4.54 7.20
CA TYR A 81 33.11 -3.30 7.28
C TYR A 81 33.67 -2.36 8.34
N GLY A 82 34.12 -2.89 9.48
CA GLY A 82 34.83 -2.12 10.50
C GLY A 82 36.09 -1.45 9.95
N LYS A 83 36.98 -2.22 9.32
CA LYS A 83 38.21 -1.70 8.70
C LYS A 83 37.95 -0.62 7.65
N GLN A 84 36.95 -0.81 6.78
CA GLN A 84 36.59 0.16 5.74
C GLN A 84 36.08 1.50 6.31
N ASN A 85 35.50 1.47 7.51
CA ASN A 85 34.92 2.65 8.17
C ASN A 85 35.75 3.13 9.37
N ASN A 86 36.97 2.62 9.56
CA ASN A 86 37.84 2.90 10.72
C ASN A 86 37.21 2.57 12.09
N LEU A 87 36.38 1.54 12.14
CA LEU A 87 35.72 1.03 13.35
C LEU A 87 36.32 -0.31 13.77
N THR A 88 36.52 -0.50 15.08
CA THR A 88 37.01 -1.77 15.65
C THR A 88 35.88 -2.41 16.45
N TYR A 89 35.36 -3.55 15.98
CA TYR A 89 34.22 -4.23 16.62
C TYR A 89 34.61 -5.43 17.49
N TYR A 90 35.80 -6.00 17.28
CA TYR A 90 36.31 -7.14 18.05
C TYR A 90 37.65 -6.80 18.71
N GLU A 91 37.78 -7.17 19.98
CA GLU A 91 39.07 -7.14 20.67
C GLU A 91 39.99 -8.24 20.08
N LYS A 92 41.26 -7.93 19.85
CA LYS A 92 42.26 -8.91 19.39
C LYS A 92 42.47 -9.97 20.48
N GLN A 93 41.69 -11.05 20.44
CA GLN A 93 41.94 -12.21 21.28
C GLN A 93 43.11 -13.02 20.70
N SER A 94 44.26 -12.98 21.37
CA SER A 94 45.37 -13.89 21.11
C SER A 94 45.03 -15.26 21.71
N CYS A 95 44.49 -16.17 20.89
CA CYS A 95 44.27 -17.54 21.32
C CYS A 95 45.58 -18.33 21.25
N SER A 96 45.99 -18.94 22.38
CA SER A 96 47.22 -19.71 22.52
C SER A 96 47.31 -20.94 21.60
N ILE A 97 46.20 -21.36 21.01
CA ILE A 97 46.10 -22.50 20.08
C ILE A 97 46.39 -22.07 18.62
N HIS A 98 46.20 -20.79 18.28
CA HIS A 98 46.42 -20.26 16.92
C HIS A 98 47.83 -19.68 16.68
N ILE A 99 48.74 -19.76 17.66
CA ILE A 99 50.09 -19.19 17.56
C ILE A 99 50.88 -19.75 16.36
N ASN A 100 50.56 -20.96 15.88
CA ASN A 100 51.28 -21.54 14.75
C ASN A 100 50.72 -21.22 13.36
N LEU A 101 49.42 -20.89 13.19
CA LEU A 101 48.90 -20.61 11.85
C LEU A 101 49.23 -19.19 11.40
N SER A 102 49.18 -18.20 12.30
CA SER A 102 49.59 -16.82 11.98
C SER A 102 51.09 -16.71 11.74
N ALA A 103 51.91 -17.47 12.48
CA ALA A 103 53.35 -17.56 12.26
C ALA A 103 53.66 -18.25 10.92
N LEU A 104 52.98 -19.37 10.61
CA LEU A 104 53.13 -20.07 9.33
C LEU A 104 52.66 -19.23 8.14
N ILE A 105 51.54 -18.50 8.26
CA ILE A 105 51.04 -17.57 7.23
C ILE A 105 51.98 -16.37 7.06
N GLN A 106 52.60 -15.88 8.13
CA GLN A 106 53.64 -14.86 8.04
C GLN A 106 54.90 -15.39 7.35
N GLU A 107 55.33 -16.62 7.63
CA GLU A 107 56.44 -17.27 6.92
C GLU A 107 56.14 -17.49 5.43
N LEU A 108 54.92 -17.95 5.09
CA LEU A 108 54.47 -18.20 3.71
C LEU A 108 54.24 -16.92 2.89
N ASN A 109 54.16 -15.76 3.54
CA ASN A 109 54.00 -14.46 2.88
C ASN A 109 55.26 -13.60 2.92
N ARG A 110 56.41 -14.15 3.34
CA ARG A 110 57.69 -13.47 3.21
C ARG A 110 58.20 -13.52 1.77
N CYS A 111 59.06 -12.57 1.43
CA CYS A 111 59.77 -12.58 0.17
C CYS A 111 60.54 -13.90 0.01
N THR A 112 60.31 -14.62 -1.07
CA THR A 112 60.98 -15.89 -1.40
C THR A 112 62.50 -15.72 -1.46
N ASN A 113 62.98 -14.56 -1.92
CA ASN A 113 64.40 -14.26 -2.06
C ASN A 113 65.08 -13.92 -0.71
N CYS A 114 64.64 -12.86 -0.01
CA CYS A 114 65.32 -12.43 1.23
C CYS A 114 64.77 -13.09 2.50
N ARG A 115 63.51 -13.54 2.50
CA ARG A 115 62.78 -14.07 3.66
C ARG A 115 62.70 -13.13 4.89
N LEU A 116 63.10 -11.87 4.76
CA LEU A 116 63.14 -10.92 5.89
C LEU A 116 61.85 -10.11 6.05
N VAL A 117 61.16 -9.84 4.94
CA VAL A 117 60.01 -8.92 4.90
C VAL A 117 58.84 -9.53 4.13
N LYS A 118 57.63 -9.02 4.36
CA LYS A 118 56.42 -9.42 3.62
C LYS A 118 56.64 -9.21 2.13
N ALA A 119 56.29 -10.20 1.32
CA ALA A 119 56.24 -10.05 -0.12
C ALA A 119 55.10 -9.11 -0.52
N GLN A 120 55.37 -8.25 -1.48
CA GLN A 120 54.44 -7.25 -2.00
C GLN A 120 54.09 -7.52 -3.47
N TYR A 121 54.94 -8.26 -4.16
CA TYR A 121 54.83 -8.50 -5.60
C TYR A 121 54.97 -9.97 -5.93
N ALA A 122 54.26 -10.39 -6.98
CA ALA A 122 54.48 -11.64 -7.68
C ALA A 122 54.90 -11.33 -9.12
N CYS A 123 55.35 -12.35 -9.84
CA CYS A 123 55.79 -12.27 -11.22
C CYS A 123 54.96 -13.24 -12.06
N ASP A 124 54.57 -12.83 -13.27
CA ASP A 124 53.79 -13.66 -14.20
C ASP A 124 54.54 -14.90 -14.70
N LYS A 125 55.88 -14.85 -14.70
CA LYS A 125 56.76 -15.88 -15.28
C LYS A 125 57.73 -16.54 -14.29
N CYS A 126 57.90 -15.99 -13.07
CA CYS A 126 58.67 -16.66 -12.02
C CYS A 126 57.72 -17.52 -11.20
N GLU A 127 57.71 -18.82 -11.48
CA GLU A 127 56.75 -19.77 -10.90
C GLU A 127 56.82 -19.78 -9.37
N ASN A 128 55.70 -19.40 -8.74
CA ASN A 128 55.46 -19.42 -7.30
C ASN A 128 56.44 -18.60 -6.42
N GLU A 129 57.18 -17.67 -7.01
CA GLU A 129 58.07 -16.76 -6.27
C GLU A 129 57.37 -15.41 -5.95
N LYS A 130 57.43 -15.01 -4.68
CA LYS A 130 56.91 -13.72 -4.21
C LYS A 130 58.07 -12.84 -3.74
N PHE A 131 58.05 -11.56 -4.05
CA PHE A 131 59.15 -10.63 -3.80
C PHE A 131 58.71 -9.43 -2.96
N CYS A 132 59.60 -8.90 -2.12
CA CYS A 132 59.47 -7.53 -1.67
C CYS A 132 59.88 -6.57 -2.79
N SER A 133 59.57 -5.27 -2.66
CA SER A 133 59.92 -4.26 -3.67
C SER A 133 61.38 -4.33 -4.11
N THR A 134 62.30 -4.34 -3.14
CA THR A 134 63.74 -4.35 -3.38
C THR A 134 64.20 -5.61 -4.10
N CYS A 135 63.77 -6.78 -3.64
CA CYS A 135 64.13 -8.05 -4.28
C CYS A 135 63.50 -8.19 -5.67
N TYR A 136 62.29 -7.67 -5.88
CA TYR A 136 61.67 -7.68 -7.21
C TYR A 136 62.54 -6.88 -8.19
N GLU A 137 62.94 -5.67 -7.81
CA GLU A 137 63.75 -4.80 -8.66
C GLU A 137 65.15 -5.37 -8.92
N THR A 138 65.74 -6.01 -7.92
CA THR A 138 67.07 -6.63 -8.04
C THR A 138 67.04 -7.84 -8.98
N VAL A 139 66.05 -8.74 -8.82
CA VAL A 139 65.91 -9.95 -9.65
C VAL A 139 65.50 -9.60 -11.09
N HIS A 140 64.69 -8.55 -11.28
CA HIS A 140 64.20 -8.14 -12.59
C HIS A 140 64.99 -6.98 -13.23
N ALA A 141 66.14 -6.59 -12.65
CA ALA A 141 67.03 -5.58 -13.23
C ALA A 141 67.60 -5.98 -14.62
N PRO A 142 67.99 -7.25 -14.87
CA PRO A 142 68.55 -7.65 -16.16
C PRO A 142 67.53 -7.49 -17.32
N PRO A 143 67.95 -7.08 -18.53
CA PRO A 143 67.04 -6.78 -19.66
C PRO A 143 66.12 -7.95 -20.08
N VAL A 144 66.56 -9.19 -19.85
CA VAL A 144 65.79 -10.40 -20.15
C VAL A 144 64.60 -10.56 -19.21
N MET A 145 64.76 -10.17 -17.94
CA MET A 145 63.77 -10.29 -16.87
C MET A 145 62.79 -9.11 -16.80
N GLN A 146 63.13 -7.96 -17.39
CA GLN A 146 62.22 -6.81 -17.48
C GLN A 146 60.95 -7.09 -18.31
N LYS A 147 60.97 -8.15 -19.13
CA LYS A 147 59.79 -8.64 -19.88
C LYS A 147 58.78 -9.41 -19.01
N HIS A 148 59.08 -9.59 -17.72
CA HIS A 148 58.17 -10.18 -16.76
C HIS A 148 57.29 -9.08 -16.13
N GLN A 149 56.01 -9.37 -15.94
CA GLN A 149 55.03 -8.43 -15.43
C GLN A 149 54.95 -8.48 -13.90
N ARG A 150 55.06 -7.29 -13.27
CA ARG A 150 54.86 -7.11 -11.82
C ARG A 150 53.37 -7.24 -11.49
N LEU A 151 53.02 -8.20 -10.65
CA LEU A 151 51.66 -8.41 -10.14
C LEU A 151 51.61 -8.07 -8.65
N SER A 152 50.49 -7.52 -8.16
CA SER A 152 50.29 -7.33 -6.71
C SER A 152 50.12 -8.68 -6.03
N SER A 153 50.81 -8.91 -4.91
CA SER A 153 50.64 -10.12 -4.10
C SER A 153 49.23 -10.24 -3.50
N ASP A 154 48.50 -9.14 -3.40
CA ASP A 154 47.19 -9.09 -2.75
C ASP A 154 46.02 -9.49 -3.68
N ASN A 155 46.23 -9.60 -5.01
CA ASN A 155 45.15 -9.82 -5.98
C ASN A 155 45.16 -11.18 -6.71
N LYS A 156 45.91 -12.18 -6.20
CA LYS A 156 45.87 -13.56 -6.74
C LYS A 156 45.87 -14.64 -5.66
N ALA A 157 45.43 -14.30 -4.46
CA ALA A 157 44.99 -15.30 -3.49
C ALA A 157 43.47 -15.46 -3.60
N LEU A 158 42.98 -15.90 -4.77
CA LEU A 158 41.78 -16.73 -4.73
C LEU A 158 42.24 -18.03 -4.07
N GLU A 159 41.84 -18.16 -2.82
CA GLU A 159 42.12 -19.25 -1.90
C GLU A 159 41.93 -20.59 -2.60
N THR A 160 43.03 -21.20 -3.04
CA THR A 160 42.99 -22.61 -3.42
C THR A 160 42.84 -23.40 -2.15
N ILE A 161 41.61 -23.82 -1.84
CA ILE A 161 41.30 -24.55 -0.62
C ILE A 161 41.98 -25.93 -0.74
N PRO A 162 43.00 -26.24 0.10
CA PRO A 162 43.65 -27.53 0.04
C PRO A 162 42.72 -28.60 0.59
N CYS A 163 42.78 -29.80 0.02
CA CYS A 163 42.00 -30.92 0.51
C CYS A 163 42.47 -31.34 1.91
N VAL A 164 41.53 -31.48 2.86
CA VAL A 164 41.84 -31.88 4.24
C VAL A 164 42.54 -33.24 4.30
N THR A 165 42.15 -34.18 3.45
CA THR A 165 42.77 -35.52 3.38
C THR A 165 44.00 -35.56 2.49
N HIS A 166 44.13 -34.62 1.55
CA HIS A 166 45.24 -34.56 0.60
C HIS A 166 45.82 -33.13 0.55
N PRO A 167 46.63 -32.71 1.55
CA PRO A 167 47.01 -31.30 1.72
C PRO A 167 47.78 -30.66 0.56
N LYS A 168 48.39 -31.49 -0.30
CA LYS A 168 49.12 -31.04 -1.50
C LYS A 168 48.22 -30.89 -2.74
N LYS A 169 46.94 -31.21 -2.65
CA LYS A 169 45.98 -31.18 -3.77
C LYS A 169 44.89 -30.15 -3.50
N GLN A 170 44.46 -29.51 -4.57
CA GLN A 170 43.41 -28.50 -4.54
C GLN A 170 42.05 -29.14 -4.76
N LEU A 171 41.05 -28.53 -4.15
CA LEU A 171 39.64 -28.89 -4.33
C LEU A 171 39.11 -28.29 -5.63
N GLU A 172 38.79 -29.12 -6.61
CA GLU A 172 38.45 -28.68 -7.99
C GLU A 172 37.14 -29.29 -8.52
N TYR A 173 36.65 -30.38 -7.92
CA TYR A 173 35.51 -31.14 -8.42
C TYR A 173 34.38 -31.20 -7.39
N TRP A 174 33.13 -31.12 -7.85
CA TRP A 174 31.94 -31.35 -7.04
C TRP A 174 31.38 -32.74 -7.29
N CYS A 175 31.32 -33.57 -6.24
CA CYS A 175 30.68 -34.88 -6.31
C CYS A 175 29.16 -34.73 -6.16
N LEU A 176 28.41 -35.06 -7.21
CA LEU A 176 26.95 -34.88 -7.26
C LEU A 176 26.21 -35.78 -6.28
N MET A 177 26.69 -37.01 -6.07
CA MET A 177 26.02 -37.98 -5.20
C MET A 177 26.27 -37.68 -3.72
N CYS A 178 27.45 -37.15 -3.38
CA CYS A 178 27.81 -36.83 -2.00
C CYS A 178 27.52 -35.39 -1.61
N SER A 179 27.26 -34.50 -2.58
CA SER A 179 27.16 -33.05 -2.38
C SER A 179 28.38 -32.48 -1.64
N LYS A 180 29.58 -32.82 -2.13
CA LYS A 180 30.85 -32.44 -1.51
C LYS A 180 31.85 -31.96 -2.55
N LEU A 181 32.62 -30.95 -2.16
CA LEU A 181 33.79 -30.47 -2.89
C LEU A 181 34.99 -31.41 -2.62
N ILE A 182 35.63 -31.90 -3.68
CA ILE A 182 36.67 -32.94 -3.63
C ILE A 182 37.86 -32.60 -4.55
N CYS A 183 39.03 -33.16 -4.24
CA CYS A 183 40.22 -33.09 -5.12
C CYS A 183 40.31 -34.32 -6.04
N VAL A 184 41.27 -34.29 -6.97
CA VAL A 184 41.53 -35.41 -7.90
C VAL A 184 41.81 -36.74 -7.19
N ASP A 185 42.53 -36.74 -6.06
CA ASP A 185 42.83 -37.99 -5.34
C ASP A 185 41.57 -38.54 -4.64
N CYS A 186 40.73 -37.67 -4.06
CA CYS A 186 39.43 -38.08 -3.51
C CYS A 186 38.53 -38.70 -4.60
N LEU A 187 38.53 -38.10 -5.80
CA LEU A 187 37.79 -38.60 -6.94
C LEU A 187 38.23 -40.03 -7.31
N LEU A 188 39.54 -40.27 -7.38
CA LEU A 188 40.10 -41.56 -7.81
C LEU A 188 39.95 -42.69 -6.78
N PHE A 189 40.04 -42.38 -5.49
CA PHE A 189 40.07 -43.41 -4.43
C PHE A 189 38.76 -43.55 -3.66
N GLN A 190 38.17 -42.42 -3.22
CA GLN A 190 37.01 -42.43 -2.34
C GLN A 190 35.68 -42.30 -3.11
N HIS A 191 35.71 -41.70 -4.30
CA HIS A 191 34.54 -41.37 -5.10
C HIS A 191 34.61 -41.98 -6.52
N LYS A 192 35.32 -43.10 -6.70
CA LYS A 192 35.69 -43.67 -8.01
C LYS A 192 34.51 -43.91 -8.96
N ASN A 193 33.33 -44.20 -8.42
CA ASN A 193 32.11 -44.49 -9.18
C ASN A 193 31.03 -43.40 -9.02
N HIS A 194 31.39 -42.23 -8.52
CA HIS A 194 30.45 -41.15 -8.30
C HIS A 194 30.50 -40.18 -9.49
N SER A 195 29.35 -39.70 -9.93
CA SER A 195 29.29 -38.60 -10.90
C SER A 195 29.88 -37.32 -10.29
N TYR A 196 30.67 -36.62 -11.10
CA TYR A 196 31.34 -35.39 -10.71
C TYR A 196 31.28 -34.36 -11.84
N VAL A 197 31.47 -33.11 -11.47
CA VAL A 197 31.51 -31.94 -12.36
C VAL A 197 32.56 -30.97 -11.82
N LEU A 198 33.09 -30.07 -12.65
CA LEU A 198 33.99 -29.02 -12.17
C LEU A 198 33.23 -28.08 -11.23
N PHE A 199 33.87 -27.70 -10.13
CA PHE A 199 33.25 -26.85 -9.12
C PHE A 199 32.85 -25.47 -9.70
N ASP A 200 33.70 -24.88 -10.54
CA ASP A 200 33.44 -23.59 -11.17
C ASP A 200 32.17 -23.62 -12.04
N ASP A 201 31.95 -24.70 -12.80
CA ASP A 201 30.76 -24.87 -13.64
C ASP A 201 29.48 -24.99 -12.79
N VAL A 202 29.53 -25.75 -11.69
CA VAL A 202 28.41 -25.84 -10.74
C VAL A 202 28.11 -24.49 -10.12
N MET A 203 29.15 -23.76 -9.71
CA MET A 203 28.98 -22.45 -9.10
C MET A 203 28.44 -21.42 -10.07
N GLN A 204 28.88 -21.43 -11.33
CA GLN A 204 28.36 -20.54 -12.35
C GLN A 204 26.89 -20.87 -12.66
N GLY A 205 26.56 -22.15 -12.85
CA GLY A 205 25.18 -22.59 -13.07
C GLY A 205 24.26 -22.23 -11.90
N PHE A 206 24.71 -22.43 -10.66
CA PHE A 206 23.97 -22.05 -9.46
C PHE A 206 23.73 -20.54 -9.37
N LYS A 207 24.76 -19.72 -9.61
CA LYS A 207 24.65 -18.25 -9.61
C LYS A 207 23.63 -17.78 -10.65
N ILE A 208 23.70 -18.30 -11.88
CA ILE A 208 22.75 -17.96 -12.95
C ILE A 208 21.34 -18.33 -12.52
N LYS A 209 21.13 -19.57 -12.06
CA LYS A 209 19.82 -20.07 -11.64
C LYS A 209 19.20 -19.20 -10.55
N ILE A 210 19.92 -18.95 -9.46
CA ILE A 210 19.40 -18.15 -8.34
C ILE A 210 19.08 -16.72 -8.78
N ASN A 211 19.93 -16.10 -9.60
CA ASN A 211 19.67 -14.77 -10.13
C ASN A 211 18.43 -14.75 -11.04
N THR A 212 18.25 -15.74 -11.91
CA THR A 212 17.05 -15.89 -12.75
C THR A 212 15.80 -16.12 -11.90
N ASP A 213 15.88 -16.98 -10.88
CA ASP A 213 14.79 -17.24 -9.95
C ASP A 213 14.39 -15.97 -9.18
N PHE A 214 15.36 -15.19 -8.71
CA PHE A 214 15.10 -13.91 -8.04
C PHE A 214 14.44 -12.90 -8.97
N GLN A 215 14.93 -12.75 -10.20
CA GLN A 215 14.32 -11.85 -11.20
C GLN A 215 12.88 -12.26 -11.54
N SER A 216 12.63 -13.55 -11.68
CA SER A 216 11.30 -14.11 -11.92
C SER A 216 10.34 -13.82 -10.77
N ILE A 217 10.76 -14.09 -9.53
CA ILE A 217 9.97 -13.80 -8.32
C ILE A 217 9.71 -12.30 -8.21
N GLN A 218 10.73 -11.46 -8.39
CA GLN A 218 10.61 -10.01 -8.33
C GLN A 218 9.59 -9.49 -9.35
N SER A 219 9.65 -9.99 -10.59
CA SER A 219 8.70 -9.62 -11.65
C SER A 219 7.28 -10.03 -11.31
N SER A 220 7.09 -11.26 -10.80
CA SER A 220 5.79 -11.78 -10.39
C SER A 220 5.18 -10.97 -9.21
N LEU A 221 6.00 -10.64 -8.21
CA LEU A 221 5.59 -9.80 -7.08
C LEU A 221 5.18 -8.39 -7.55
N ASN A 222 6.02 -7.74 -8.36
CA ASN A 222 5.74 -6.41 -8.88
C ASN A 222 4.46 -6.38 -9.72
N TYR A 223 4.24 -7.40 -10.54
CA TYR A 223 3.01 -7.53 -11.32
C TYR A 223 1.78 -7.63 -10.40
N LYS A 224 1.80 -8.51 -9.39
CA LYS A 224 0.68 -8.65 -8.44
C LYS A 224 0.44 -7.38 -7.62
N ILE A 225 1.49 -6.69 -7.20
CA ILE A 225 1.39 -5.41 -6.49
C ILE A 225 0.69 -4.37 -7.38
N ASN A 226 1.15 -4.21 -8.62
CA ASN A 226 0.56 -3.27 -9.57
C ASN A 226 -0.92 -3.60 -9.87
N GLN A 227 -1.25 -4.88 -10.10
CA GLN A 227 -2.63 -5.30 -10.31
C GLN A 227 -3.52 -4.99 -9.10
N THR A 228 -3.00 -5.17 -7.88
CA THR A 228 -3.73 -4.81 -6.66
C THR A 228 -3.95 -3.29 -6.57
N GLU A 229 -2.95 -2.49 -6.93
CA GLU A 229 -3.06 -1.02 -6.95
C GLU A 229 -4.12 -0.55 -7.96
N ILE A 230 -4.20 -1.18 -9.14
CA ILE A 230 -5.27 -0.93 -10.12
C ILE A 230 -6.65 -1.27 -9.54
N LEU A 231 -6.78 -2.40 -8.84
CA LEU A 231 -8.05 -2.79 -8.22
C LEU A 231 -8.46 -1.84 -7.08
N LEU A 232 -7.52 -1.37 -6.27
CA LEU A 232 -7.76 -0.36 -5.24
C LEU A 232 -8.29 0.94 -5.85
N ASN A 233 -7.64 1.44 -6.91
CA ASN A 233 -8.09 2.63 -7.62
C ASN A 233 -9.51 2.45 -8.21
N ARG A 234 -9.82 1.26 -8.76
CA ARG A 234 -11.17 0.96 -9.25
C ARG A 234 -12.22 0.98 -8.14
N ILE A 235 -11.90 0.49 -6.95
CA ILE A 235 -12.80 0.55 -5.78
C ILE A 235 -13.08 2.02 -5.42
N ASP A 236 -12.04 2.84 -5.38
CA ASP A 236 -12.16 4.26 -5.05
C ASP A 236 -12.98 5.02 -6.09
N ASP A 237 -12.70 4.82 -7.38
CA ASP A 237 -13.41 5.44 -8.49
C ASP A 237 -14.88 5.02 -8.55
N ASN A 238 -15.16 3.73 -8.37
CA ASN A 238 -16.53 3.20 -8.32
C ASN A 238 -17.29 3.78 -7.12
N GLY A 239 -16.65 3.80 -5.94
CA GLY A 239 -17.22 4.39 -4.74
C GLY A 239 -17.53 5.87 -4.93
N LYS A 240 -16.61 6.63 -5.53
CA LYS A 240 -16.80 8.05 -5.81
C LYS A 240 -17.93 8.29 -6.81
N SER A 241 -17.93 7.58 -7.94
CA SER A 241 -18.97 7.74 -8.99
C SER A 241 -20.36 7.38 -8.47
N SER A 242 -20.49 6.26 -7.75
CA SER A 242 -21.76 5.81 -7.18
C SER A 242 -22.30 6.79 -6.12
N ARG A 243 -21.45 7.31 -5.22
CA ARG A 243 -21.85 8.33 -4.24
C ARG A 243 -22.29 9.63 -4.92
N GLN A 244 -21.57 10.06 -5.96
CA GLN A 244 -21.92 11.27 -6.71
C GLN A 244 -23.28 11.11 -7.39
N LYS A 245 -23.49 10.02 -8.15
CA LYS A 245 -24.77 9.74 -8.81
C LYS A 245 -25.94 9.70 -7.83
N MET A 246 -25.76 9.06 -6.67
CA MET A 246 -26.78 9.03 -5.61
C MET A 246 -27.11 10.44 -5.10
N THR A 247 -26.07 11.24 -4.82
CA THR A 247 -26.24 12.61 -4.32
C THR A 247 -26.95 13.50 -5.34
N GLU A 248 -26.55 13.44 -6.61
CA GLU A 248 -27.17 14.16 -7.73
C GLU A 248 -28.63 13.76 -7.92
N THR A 249 -28.93 12.46 -7.85
CA THR A 249 -30.30 11.95 -8.00
C THR A 249 -31.21 12.46 -6.88
N ILE A 250 -30.75 12.41 -5.62
CA ILE A 250 -31.54 12.91 -4.48
C ILE A 250 -31.68 14.44 -4.52
N ALA A 251 -30.66 15.16 -4.97
CA ALA A 251 -30.73 16.61 -5.14
C ALA A 251 -31.79 16.99 -6.19
N GLU A 252 -31.83 16.29 -7.32
CA GLU A 252 -32.85 16.54 -8.36
C GLU A 252 -34.26 16.21 -7.85
N MET A 253 -34.44 15.12 -7.10
CA MET A 253 -35.73 14.82 -6.46
C MET A 253 -36.19 15.94 -5.52
N ARG A 254 -35.30 16.47 -4.68
CA ARG A 254 -35.62 17.61 -3.80
C ARG A 254 -36.05 18.83 -4.62
N ARG A 255 -35.30 19.15 -5.68
CA ARG A 255 -35.60 20.29 -6.55
C ARG A 255 -37.01 20.18 -7.15
N ILE A 256 -37.40 18.99 -7.63
CA ILE A 256 -38.74 18.75 -8.19
C ILE A 256 -39.83 18.92 -7.11
N ILE A 257 -39.58 18.42 -5.89
CA ILE A 257 -40.52 18.55 -4.77
C ILE A 257 -40.69 20.02 -4.38
N ASP A 258 -39.60 20.78 -4.22
CA ASP A 258 -39.61 22.19 -3.85
C ASP A 258 -40.32 23.05 -4.92
N GLU A 259 -40.08 22.75 -6.20
CA GLU A 259 -40.73 23.43 -7.32
C GLU A 259 -42.24 23.15 -7.35
N HIS A 260 -42.63 21.89 -7.10
CA HIS A 260 -44.04 21.52 -7.02
C HIS A 260 -44.75 22.16 -5.81
N GLU A 261 -44.11 22.20 -4.64
CA GLU A 261 -44.62 22.89 -3.46
C GLU A 261 -44.91 24.36 -3.78
N LYS A 262 -43.95 25.04 -4.40
CA LYS A 262 -44.09 26.45 -4.79
C LYS A 262 -45.26 26.68 -5.76
N ASP A 263 -45.42 25.82 -6.77
CA ASP A 263 -46.54 25.90 -7.73
C ASP A 263 -47.89 25.71 -7.04
N MET A 264 -48.00 24.72 -6.14
CA MET A 264 -49.25 24.45 -5.42
C MET A 264 -49.62 25.58 -4.44
N LEU A 265 -48.64 26.13 -3.72
CA LEU A 265 -48.85 27.30 -2.86
C LEU A 265 -49.28 28.53 -3.68
N GLN A 266 -48.70 28.73 -4.86
CA GLN A 266 -49.08 29.83 -5.74
C GLN A 266 -50.51 29.68 -6.26
N LYS A 267 -50.94 28.45 -6.59
CA LYS A 267 -52.33 28.15 -6.97
C LYS A 267 -53.31 28.48 -5.83
N ILE A 268 -53.01 28.05 -4.61
CA ILE A 268 -53.80 28.40 -3.42
C ILE A 268 -53.92 29.92 -3.28
N PHE A 269 -52.78 30.62 -3.29
CA PHE A 269 -52.76 32.08 -3.15
C PHE A 269 -53.61 32.79 -4.21
N ASN A 270 -53.56 32.32 -5.46
CA ASN A 270 -54.34 32.90 -6.55
C ASN A 270 -55.85 32.69 -6.35
N ILE A 271 -56.27 31.51 -5.88
CA ILE A 271 -57.68 31.23 -5.56
C ILE A 271 -58.15 32.14 -4.43
N GLU A 272 -57.40 32.24 -3.34
CA GLU A 272 -57.74 33.10 -2.20
C GLU A 272 -57.84 34.57 -2.60
N LYS A 273 -56.87 35.04 -3.40
CA LYS A 273 -56.83 36.42 -3.88
C LYS A 273 -58.05 36.74 -4.75
N GLU A 274 -58.43 35.85 -5.65
CA GLU A 274 -59.58 36.05 -6.54
C GLU A 274 -60.90 36.02 -5.75
N GLN A 275 -61.11 35.03 -4.87
CA GLN A 275 -62.30 34.94 -4.04
C GLN A 275 -62.43 36.15 -3.10
N ARG A 276 -61.31 36.60 -2.49
CA ARG A 276 -61.30 37.81 -1.65
C ARG A 276 -61.67 39.04 -2.46
N LYS A 277 -61.08 39.22 -3.64
CA LYS A 277 -61.37 40.35 -4.51
C LYS A 277 -62.85 40.38 -4.90
N GLN A 278 -63.43 39.24 -5.27
CA GLN A 278 -64.86 39.14 -5.59
C GLN A 278 -65.75 39.60 -4.42
N LEU A 279 -65.43 39.19 -3.19
CA LEU A 279 -66.16 39.61 -1.99
C LEU A 279 -65.96 41.09 -1.65
N GLU A 280 -64.74 41.62 -1.82
CA GLU A 280 -64.43 43.04 -1.62
C GLU A 280 -65.18 43.93 -2.64
N ASP A 281 -65.17 43.53 -3.91
CA ASP A 281 -65.87 44.23 -4.99
C ASP A 281 -67.39 44.17 -4.80
N TYR A 282 -67.94 43.07 -4.25
CA TYR A 282 -69.36 42.95 -3.88
C TYR A 282 -69.73 43.85 -2.67
N LYS A 283 -68.88 43.89 -1.64
CA LYS A 283 -69.10 44.69 -0.42
C LYS A 283 -69.06 46.20 -0.69
N LYS A 284 -68.25 46.65 -1.64
CA LYS A 284 -68.01 48.06 -1.95
C LYS A 284 -69.28 48.85 -2.31
N PRO A 285 -70.12 48.45 -3.28
CA PRO A 285 -71.38 49.15 -3.60
C PRO A 285 -72.39 49.07 -2.44
N LEU A 286 -72.48 47.93 -1.74
CA LEU A 286 -73.37 47.79 -0.58
C LEU A 286 -73.01 48.78 0.54
N THR A 287 -71.72 48.98 0.80
CA THR A 287 -71.25 49.95 1.79
C THR A 287 -71.62 51.38 1.40
N LYS A 288 -71.52 51.71 0.10
CA LYS A 288 -71.94 53.03 -0.41
C LYS A 288 -73.44 53.25 -0.30
N GLU A 289 -74.25 52.24 -0.61
CA GLU A 289 -75.70 52.35 -0.47
C GLU A 289 -76.15 52.42 0.99
N LEU A 290 -75.46 51.72 1.91
CA LEU A 290 -75.69 51.88 3.34
C LEU A 290 -75.39 53.31 3.82
N GLN A 291 -74.31 53.93 3.33
CA GLN A 291 -74.01 55.33 3.63
C GLN A 291 -75.10 56.28 3.10
N ARG A 292 -75.59 56.06 1.88
CA ARG A 292 -76.71 56.84 1.31
C ARG A 292 -77.99 56.68 2.12
N LEU A 293 -78.32 55.45 2.53
CA LEU A 293 -79.48 55.18 3.37
C LEU A 293 -79.41 55.96 4.68
N ASN A 294 -78.24 55.98 5.32
CA ASN A 294 -78.03 56.74 6.55
C ASN A 294 -78.26 58.25 6.35
N ILE A 295 -77.82 58.82 5.22
CA ILE A 295 -78.07 60.24 4.89
C ILE A 295 -79.57 60.50 4.71
N HIS A 296 -80.27 59.64 3.97
CA HIS A 296 -81.72 59.76 3.78
C HIS A 296 -82.48 59.61 5.10
N LYS A 297 -82.05 58.70 5.98
CA LYS A 297 -82.63 58.51 7.31
C LYS A 297 -82.50 59.77 8.18
N VAL A 298 -81.30 60.34 8.27
CA VAL A 298 -81.07 61.59 9.03
C VAL A 298 -81.89 62.75 8.44
N SER A 299 -81.95 62.84 7.11
CA SER A 299 -82.73 63.87 6.41
C SER A 299 -84.24 63.73 6.72
N PHE A 300 -84.76 62.51 6.77
CA PHE A 300 -86.14 62.23 7.15
C PHE A 300 -86.41 62.57 8.62
N GLU A 301 -85.54 62.17 9.54
CA GLU A 301 -85.64 62.48 10.98
C GLU A 301 -85.66 63.99 11.24
N MET A 302 -84.81 64.74 10.53
CA MET A 302 -84.77 66.20 10.60
C MET A 302 -86.07 66.83 10.10
N LEU A 303 -86.59 66.40 8.94
CA LEU A 303 -87.85 66.92 8.38
C LEU A 303 -89.05 66.60 9.29
N SER A 304 -89.07 65.41 9.89
CA SER A 304 -90.12 64.99 10.83
C SER A 304 -90.16 65.87 12.08
N SER A 305 -88.99 66.31 12.57
CA SER A 305 -88.85 67.13 13.79
C SER A 305 -89.35 68.58 13.64
N ILE A 306 -89.42 69.12 12.41
CA ILE A 306 -89.77 70.53 12.14
C ILE A 306 -91.29 70.81 12.24
N LYS A 307 -92.13 69.78 12.47
CA LYS A 307 -93.61 69.89 12.55
C LYS A 307 -94.28 70.61 11.36
N ASN A 308 -93.65 70.59 10.18
CA ASN A 308 -94.19 71.15 8.95
C ASN A 308 -94.71 70.02 8.05
N HIS A 309 -96.01 69.72 8.15
CA HIS A 309 -96.65 68.62 7.45
C HIS A 309 -96.60 68.76 5.92
N THR A 310 -96.63 69.98 5.38
CA THR A 310 -96.59 70.24 3.94
C THR A 310 -95.24 69.84 3.33
N LYS A 311 -94.13 70.26 3.94
CA LYS A 311 -92.77 69.92 3.46
C LYS A 311 -92.49 68.41 3.52
N LEU A 312 -93.04 67.72 4.52
CA LEU A 312 -92.91 66.26 4.64
C LEU A 312 -93.66 65.54 3.50
N LEU A 313 -94.85 66.01 3.15
CA LEU A 313 -95.63 65.47 2.03
C LEU A 313 -94.98 65.74 0.67
N GLU A 314 -94.37 66.92 0.49
CA GLU A 314 -93.59 67.25 -0.71
C GLU A 314 -92.37 66.33 -0.88
N ALA A 315 -91.70 65.96 0.23
CA ALA A 315 -90.55 65.06 0.20
C ALA A 315 -90.89 63.56 0.07
N LYS A 316 -92.16 63.17 0.33
CA LYS A 316 -92.61 61.76 0.35
C LYS A 316 -92.22 61.01 -0.91
N GLN A 317 -92.49 61.59 -2.09
CA GLN A 317 -92.23 60.93 -3.36
C GLN A 317 -90.73 60.65 -3.58
N GLY A 318 -89.84 61.53 -3.11
CA GLY A 318 -88.40 61.32 -3.20
C GLY A 318 -87.92 60.15 -2.35
N PHE A 319 -88.44 60.00 -1.13
CA PHE A 319 -88.12 58.86 -0.27
C PHE A 319 -88.72 57.56 -0.80
N ASP A 320 -89.98 57.58 -1.26
CA ASP A 320 -90.64 56.42 -1.85
C ASP A 320 -89.85 55.91 -3.08
N ASN A 321 -89.42 56.82 -3.95
CA ASN A 321 -88.60 56.48 -5.11
C ASN A 321 -87.25 55.88 -4.70
N TYR A 322 -86.54 56.49 -3.75
CA TYR A 322 -85.26 55.96 -3.26
C TYR A 322 -85.40 54.55 -2.68
N VAL A 323 -86.41 54.31 -1.84
CA VAL A 323 -86.66 52.99 -1.25
C VAL A 323 -86.95 51.96 -2.33
N ASN A 324 -87.83 52.27 -3.29
CA ASN A 324 -88.18 51.35 -4.37
C ASN A 324 -86.97 51.03 -5.25
N GLU A 325 -86.22 52.03 -5.69
CA GLU A 325 -85.01 51.83 -6.50
C GLU A 325 -83.95 51.01 -5.76
N THR A 326 -83.77 51.25 -4.47
CA THR A 326 -82.75 50.55 -3.67
C THR A 326 -83.16 49.10 -3.42
N ASN A 327 -84.43 48.83 -3.13
CA ASN A 327 -84.95 47.47 -2.99
C ASN A 327 -84.81 46.67 -4.30
N GLU A 328 -85.11 47.26 -5.46
CA GLU A 328 -84.90 46.57 -6.75
C GLU A 328 -83.41 46.32 -7.04
N LYS A 329 -82.53 47.30 -6.76
CA LYS A 329 -81.06 47.12 -6.89
C LYS A 329 -80.56 45.97 -6.01
N LEU A 330 -81.04 45.86 -4.76
CA LEU A 330 -80.64 44.78 -3.85
C LEU A 330 -81.17 43.41 -4.29
N LYS A 331 -82.41 43.33 -4.79
CA LYS A 331 -82.97 42.08 -5.35
C LYS A 331 -82.17 41.56 -6.53
N LEU A 332 -81.67 42.46 -7.39
CA LEU A 332 -80.90 42.10 -8.58
C LEU A 332 -79.43 41.79 -8.29
N LEU A 333 -78.97 41.86 -7.04
CA LEU A 333 -77.57 41.69 -6.66
C LEU A 333 -77.31 40.32 -5.98
N PRO A 334 -77.03 39.24 -6.73
CA PRO A 334 -76.86 37.90 -6.16
C PRO A 334 -75.60 37.80 -5.29
N MET A 335 -75.70 37.07 -4.16
CA MET A 335 -74.57 36.84 -3.26
C MET A 335 -73.47 36.02 -3.97
N PRO A 336 -72.18 36.39 -3.87
CA PRO A 336 -71.09 35.57 -4.39
C PRO A 336 -70.96 34.25 -3.62
N THR A 337 -70.59 33.18 -4.31
CA THR A 337 -70.29 31.87 -3.71
C THR A 337 -68.80 31.74 -3.40
N VAL A 338 -68.47 31.19 -2.23
CA VAL A 338 -67.10 30.83 -1.86
C VAL A 338 -66.92 29.33 -2.03
N THR A 339 -65.87 28.91 -2.73
CA THR A 339 -65.57 27.50 -2.95
C THR A 339 -64.54 27.03 -1.95
N GLU A 340 -64.87 26.02 -1.14
CA GLU A 340 -63.90 25.32 -0.30
C GLU A 340 -63.02 24.38 -1.14
N TYR A 341 -61.74 24.28 -0.79
CA TYR A 341 -60.79 23.37 -1.43
C TYR A 341 -59.83 22.78 -0.40
N PHE A 342 -59.29 21.61 -0.70
CA PHE A 342 -58.22 20.98 0.06
C PHE A 342 -57.22 20.32 -0.90
N LEU A 343 -55.98 20.21 -0.46
CA LEU A 343 -54.94 19.46 -1.16
C LEU A 343 -54.71 18.12 -0.47
N GLU A 344 -54.63 17.05 -1.26
CA GLU A 344 -54.21 15.75 -0.75
C GLU A 344 -52.70 15.73 -0.51
N GLY A 345 -52.28 15.33 0.68
CA GLY A 345 -50.87 15.20 1.03
C GLY A 345 -50.24 13.90 0.52
N ILE A 346 -48.90 13.84 0.54
CA ILE A 346 -48.11 12.68 0.05
C ILE A 346 -48.50 11.34 0.71
N ASN A 347 -49.05 11.38 1.93
CA ASN A 347 -49.53 10.22 2.68
C ASN A 347 -50.64 9.44 1.95
N LYS A 348 -51.30 10.05 0.95
CA LYS A 348 -52.30 9.41 0.10
C LYS A 348 -51.71 8.65 -1.10
N PHE A 349 -50.38 8.69 -1.30
CA PHE A 349 -49.69 8.06 -2.44
C PHE A 349 -48.63 7.02 -2.00
N PRO A 350 -49.03 5.81 -1.57
CA PRO A 350 -48.10 4.78 -1.10
C PRO A 350 -47.07 4.32 -2.14
N SER A 351 -47.46 4.32 -3.42
CA SER A 351 -46.58 3.98 -4.54
C SER A 351 -45.39 4.92 -4.65
N LEU A 352 -45.56 6.20 -4.32
CA LEU A 352 -44.48 7.18 -4.32
C LEU A 352 -43.43 6.87 -3.25
N LYS A 353 -43.87 6.50 -2.04
CA LYS A 353 -42.96 6.04 -0.97
C LYS A 353 -42.15 4.82 -1.39
N GLN A 354 -42.80 3.86 -2.05
CA GLN A 354 -42.13 2.65 -2.55
C GLN A 354 -41.10 2.98 -3.65
N ASN A 355 -41.43 3.88 -4.57
CA ASN A 355 -40.53 4.32 -5.64
C ASN A 355 -39.32 5.08 -5.08
N ILE A 356 -39.51 5.92 -4.05
CA ILE A 356 -38.40 6.61 -3.36
C ILE A 356 -37.45 5.59 -2.72
N LEU A 357 -37.98 4.55 -2.06
CA LEU A 357 -37.16 3.50 -1.44
C LEU A 357 -36.41 2.61 -2.46
N GLN A 358 -36.88 2.57 -3.70
CA GLN A 358 -36.20 1.84 -4.78
C GLN A 358 -35.16 2.69 -5.52
N CYS A 359 -35.13 4.00 -5.28
CA CYS A 359 -34.14 4.89 -5.87
C CYS A 359 -32.73 4.59 -5.34
N GLY A 360 -31.79 4.35 -6.26
CA GLY A 360 -30.39 4.07 -5.90
C GLY A 360 -30.15 2.70 -5.27
N ARG A 361 -30.96 1.69 -5.64
CA ARG A 361 -30.73 0.29 -5.26
C ARG A 361 -29.29 -0.14 -5.58
N TYR A 362 -28.69 -0.84 -4.62
CA TYR A 362 -27.42 -1.50 -4.81
C TYR A 362 -27.57 -2.63 -5.84
N ILE A 363 -26.73 -2.60 -6.87
CA ILE A 363 -26.64 -3.66 -7.88
C ILE A 363 -25.21 -4.19 -7.79
N GLU A 364 -25.07 -5.43 -7.37
CA GLU A 364 -23.77 -6.11 -7.33
C GLU A 364 -23.39 -6.52 -8.76
N VAL A 365 -22.23 -6.07 -9.22
CA VAL A 365 -21.67 -6.51 -10.50
C VAL A 365 -20.73 -7.68 -10.20
N PRO A 366 -20.81 -8.80 -10.96
CA PRO A 366 -19.96 -9.95 -10.73
C PRO A 366 -18.46 -9.57 -10.72
N PRO A 367 -17.65 -10.26 -9.89
CA PRO A 367 -16.23 -9.96 -9.78
C PRO A 367 -15.53 -10.12 -11.13
N TYR A 368 -14.65 -9.17 -11.44
CA TYR A 368 -13.83 -9.17 -12.65
C TYR A 368 -12.80 -10.31 -12.59
N HIS A 369 -12.87 -11.25 -13.54
CA HIS A 369 -11.90 -12.35 -13.66
C HIS A 369 -10.75 -11.95 -14.60
N ASN A 370 -9.52 -11.96 -14.10
CA ASN A 370 -8.32 -11.71 -14.93
C ASN A 370 -7.65 -13.04 -15.31
N LEU A 371 -8.05 -13.60 -16.45
CA LEU A 371 -7.56 -14.89 -16.96
C LEU A 371 -6.03 -14.92 -17.18
N GLN A 372 -5.44 -13.80 -17.60
CA GLN A 372 -3.98 -13.70 -17.79
C GLN A 372 -3.21 -13.84 -16.46
N LEU A 373 -3.79 -13.34 -15.36
CA LEU A 373 -3.20 -13.46 -14.03
C LEU A 373 -3.23 -14.91 -13.53
N GLU A 374 -4.27 -15.67 -13.87
CA GLU A 374 -4.37 -17.09 -13.54
C GLU A 374 -3.38 -17.94 -14.32
N GLU A 375 -3.20 -17.68 -15.62
CA GLU A 375 -2.19 -18.36 -16.44
C GLU A 375 -0.78 -18.16 -15.86
N LEU A 376 -0.41 -16.92 -15.50
CA LEU A 376 0.87 -16.60 -14.87
C LEU A 376 1.07 -17.27 -13.49
N ILE A 377 0.01 -17.44 -12.70
CA ILE A 377 0.08 -18.18 -11.44
C ILE A 377 0.30 -19.68 -11.70
N THR A 378 -0.32 -20.21 -12.75
CA THR A 378 -0.26 -21.62 -13.11
C THR A 378 1.10 -21.99 -13.69
N ASP A 379 1.69 -21.11 -14.50
CA ASP A 379 3.04 -21.28 -15.05
C ASP A 379 4.13 -21.19 -13.98
N ASN A 380 3.98 -20.33 -12.97
CA ASN A 380 4.91 -20.30 -11.83
C ASN A 380 4.91 -21.58 -10.98
N ARG A 381 3.82 -22.37 -10.99
CA ARG A 381 3.76 -23.67 -10.31
C ARG A 381 4.44 -24.78 -11.11
N LYS A 382 4.65 -24.59 -12.42
CA LYS A 382 5.35 -25.53 -13.30
C LYS A 382 6.84 -25.15 -13.43
N LYS A 383 7.56 -25.03 -12.32
CA LYS A 383 9.03 -25.00 -12.42
C LYS A 383 9.55 -26.44 -12.56
N PRO A 384 10.39 -26.73 -13.57
CA PRO A 384 11.04 -28.03 -13.66
C PRO A 384 11.90 -28.26 -12.43
N GLU A 385 11.75 -29.41 -11.79
CA GLU A 385 12.76 -29.91 -10.85
C GLU A 385 14.11 -29.88 -11.57
N PHE A 386 15.10 -29.31 -10.91
CA PHE A 386 16.46 -29.25 -11.44
C PHE A 386 17.04 -30.66 -11.37
N ASP A 387 16.73 -31.49 -12.36
CA ASP A 387 17.33 -32.83 -12.49
C ASP A 387 18.78 -32.62 -12.93
N LEU A 388 19.72 -32.74 -11.99
CA LEU A 388 21.19 -32.66 -12.21
C LEU A 388 21.73 -33.86 -13.02
N LYS A 389 20.89 -34.49 -13.86
CA LYS A 389 21.33 -35.54 -14.79
C LYS A 389 21.82 -34.88 -16.07
N LEU A 390 23.12 -34.58 -16.10
CA LEU A 390 23.81 -34.35 -17.36
C LEU A 390 24.49 -35.65 -17.82
N ARG A 391 24.36 -35.88 -19.13
CA ARG A 391 24.94 -36.95 -19.94
C ARG A 391 26.46 -37.01 -19.86
#